data_AF-A0A925ZEJ5-F1
#
_entry.id   AF-A0A925ZEJ5-F1
#
_cell.length_a   1.000
_cell.length_b   1.000
_cell.length_c   1.000
_cell.angle_alpha   90.00
_cell.angle_beta   90.00
_cell.angle_gamma   90.00
#
_symmetry.space_group_name_H-M   'P 1'
#
loop_
_entity.id
_entity.type
_entity.pdbx_description
1 polymer ?
#
loop_
_entity_poly.entity_id
_entity_poly.type
_entity_poly.pdbx_seq_one_letter_code
_entity_poly.pdbx_strand_id
1 'polypeptide(L)'
;MKYKFMVVGAIFASVVAAQAVEYRSDSGVSQNGVGLTAGGNFAWIQQFTVSGSDNMITSVSTTFGTLTQPTTSGVTPGQAFKVYVWKGTPTGAGVDAPTLLAQVTSNALAASIGTDVFQTVSINALITGTSNFFIGASTDHTSQTFPGPLQQTGTGPYPILDKSWVAGSSTLGAFDPNNLTGGIGILKNSAVGLSGNWLIRAQASPVPEPMSMAAIAMGIGALALRRRNKKA
;
A
#
# COMPACT_ATOMS: atom_id res chain seq x y z
N MET A 1 -27.56 40.04 48.43
CA MET A 1 -27.16 38.70 47.94
C MET A 1 -26.71 38.81 46.49
N LYS A 2 -25.44 38.57 46.16
CA LYS A 2 -24.92 38.56 44.78
C LYS A 2 -24.42 37.14 44.48
N TYR A 3 -25.11 36.39 43.63
CA TYR A 3 -24.68 35.07 43.18
C TYR A 3 -23.74 35.22 41.98
N LYS A 4 -22.48 34.80 42.13
CA LYS A 4 -21.53 34.65 41.03
C LYS A 4 -21.82 33.33 40.32
N PHE A 5 -22.38 33.41 39.10
CA PHE A 5 -22.43 32.27 38.19
C PHE A 5 -21.02 32.04 37.61
N MET A 6 -20.45 30.87 37.89
CA MET A 6 -19.19 30.43 37.28
C MET A 6 -19.54 29.43 36.18
N VAL A 7 -19.45 29.86 34.92
CA VAL A 7 -19.58 28.99 33.75
C VAL A 7 -18.27 28.21 33.61
N VAL A 8 -18.33 26.89 33.79
CA VAL A 8 -17.21 25.97 33.51
C VAL A 8 -17.33 25.54 32.06
N GLY A 9 -16.55 26.16 31.18
CA GLY A 9 -16.39 25.68 29.80
C GLY A 9 -15.59 24.38 29.79
N ALA A 10 -16.21 23.29 29.34
CA ALA A 10 -15.51 22.05 29.04
C ALA A 10 -14.80 22.19 27.68
N ILE A 11 -13.47 22.09 27.69
CA ILE A 11 -12.68 21.95 26.46
C ILE A 11 -12.74 20.46 26.09
N PHE A 12 -13.56 20.10 25.10
CA PHE A 12 -13.50 18.79 24.47
C PHE A 12 -12.33 18.80 23.48
N ALA A 13 -11.21 18.18 23.85
CA ALA A 13 -10.20 17.81 22.88
C ALA A 13 -10.76 16.63 22.08
N SER A 14 -11.29 16.90 20.89
CA SER A 14 -11.62 15.85 19.93
C SER A 14 -10.33 15.24 19.41
N VAL A 15 -10.07 13.98 19.74
CA VAL A 15 -9.09 13.18 18.98
C VAL A 15 -9.71 12.95 17.62
N VAL A 16 -9.37 13.78 16.64
CA VAL A 16 -9.69 13.47 15.25
C VAL A 16 -8.83 12.25 14.93
N ALA A 17 -9.46 11.08 14.80
CA ALA A 17 -8.79 9.92 14.22
C ALA A 17 -8.30 10.36 12.85
N ALA A 18 -6.98 10.37 12.65
CA ALA A 18 -6.41 10.71 11.36
C ALA A 18 -7.03 9.79 10.31
N GLN A 19 -7.67 10.38 9.31
CA GLN A 19 -8.28 9.62 8.22
C GLN A 19 -7.16 8.87 7.49
N ALA A 20 -7.32 7.56 7.32
CA ALA A 20 -6.37 6.79 6.53
C ALA A 20 -6.39 7.29 5.07
N VAL A 21 -5.21 7.57 4.51
CA VAL A 21 -5.06 7.94 3.10
C VAL A 21 -4.86 6.68 2.27
N GLU A 22 -5.63 6.55 1.20
CA GLU A 22 -5.42 5.50 0.20
C GLU A 22 -4.53 6.03 -0.93
N TYR A 23 -3.38 5.37 -1.11
CA TYR A 23 -2.54 5.52 -2.30
C TYR A 23 -3.03 4.56 -3.38
N ARG A 24 -3.61 5.10 -4.45
CA ARG A 24 -4.03 4.35 -5.65
C ARG A 24 -3.77 5.11 -6.93
N SER A 25 -3.45 4.39 -8.00
CA SER A 25 -3.31 4.91 -9.36
C SER A 25 -4.36 4.34 -10.31
N ASP A 26 -5.13 3.34 -9.87
CA ASP A 26 -6.14 2.64 -10.65
C ASP A 26 -7.57 3.15 -10.36
N SER A 27 -8.50 2.87 -11.27
CA SER A 27 -9.94 3.11 -11.19
C SER A 27 -10.70 1.97 -10.53
N GLY A 28 -10.02 0.88 -10.18
CA GLY A 28 -10.61 -0.33 -9.62
C GLY A 28 -11.17 -1.31 -10.64
N VAL A 29 -10.84 -1.14 -11.93
CA VAL A 29 -11.31 -2.05 -12.99
C VAL A 29 -10.12 -2.52 -13.82
N SER A 30 -9.86 -3.83 -13.79
CA SER A 30 -8.87 -4.46 -14.66
C SER A 30 -9.40 -4.57 -16.09
N GLN A 31 -8.52 -4.40 -17.07
CA GLN A 31 -8.82 -4.73 -18.47
C GLN A 31 -8.03 -5.95 -18.95
N ASN A 32 -6.92 -6.26 -18.28
CA ASN A 32 -6.03 -7.34 -18.69
C ASN A 32 -5.36 -8.01 -17.49
N GLY A 33 -4.99 -9.27 -17.67
CA GLY A 33 -4.10 -10.01 -16.78
C GLY A 33 -2.71 -10.07 -17.39
N VAL A 34 -1.67 -9.93 -16.57
CA VAL A 34 -0.27 -10.06 -17.00
C VAL A 34 0.45 -11.14 -16.17
N GLY A 35 1.33 -11.88 -16.83
CA GLY A 35 2.15 -12.93 -16.22
C GLY A 35 3.26 -13.37 -17.16
N LEU A 36 4.07 -14.32 -16.71
CA LEU A 36 5.12 -14.94 -17.51
C LEU A 36 4.57 -16.06 -18.40
N THR A 37 4.93 -16.06 -19.69
CA THR A 37 4.53 -17.11 -20.64
C THR A 37 4.87 -18.52 -20.13
N ALA A 38 6.07 -18.69 -19.58
CA ALA A 38 6.54 -19.98 -19.06
C ALA A 38 6.06 -20.30 -17.63
N GLY A 39 5.34 -19.40 -16.97
CA GLY A 39 5.08 -19.47 -15.54
C GLY A 39 6.31 -19.11 -14.71
N GLY A 40 6.21 -19.34 -13.41
CA GLY A 40 7.23 -18.97 -12.42
C GLY A 40 6.65 -18.06 -11.34
N ASN A 41 7.47 -17.19 -10.77
CA ASN A 41 7.02 -16.14 -9.87
C ASN A 41 6.91 -14.81 -10.62
N PHE A 42 5.72 -14.21 -10.59
CA PHE A 42 5.47 -12.91 -11.22
C PHE A 42 5.18 -11.86 -10.15
N ALA A 43 5.83 -10.70 -10.28
CA ALA A 43 5.65 -9.55 -9.40
C ALA A 43 5.23 -8.31 -10.19
N TRP A 44 4.26 -7.58 -9.67
CA TRP A 44 3.83 -6.29 -10.19
C TRP A 44 4.06 -5.20 -9.14
N ILE A 45 4.62 -4.07 -9.58
CA ILE A 45 5.14 -3.03 -8.69
C ILE A 45 4.63 -1.66 -9.16
N GLN A 46 4.16 -0.85 -8.22
CA GLN A 46 3.65 0.50 -8.46
C GLN A 46 4.36 1.51 -7.54
N GLN A 47 4.75 2.65 -8.09
CA GLN A 47 5.31 3.76 -7.32
C GLN A 47 4.24 4.76 -6.91
N PHE A 48 4.35 5.25 -5.67
CA PHE A 48 3.55 6.34 -5.13
C PHE A 48 4.42 7.46 -4.56
N THR A 49 3.84 8.64 -4.46
CA THR A 49 4.42 9.80 -3.78
C THR A 49 3.71 9.96 -2.45
N VAL A 50 4.47 10.12 -1.37
CA VAL A 50 3.92 10.34 -0.02
C VAL A 50 3.12 11.65 -0.04
N SER A 51 1.89 11.60 0.46
CA SER A 51 1.01 12.76 0.63
C SER A 51 1.06 13.22 2.08
N GLY A 52 1.31 14.50 2.31
CA GLY A 52 1.31 15.07 3.66
C GLY A 52 2.23 14.33 4.63
N SER A 53 1.70 13.98 5.81
CA SER A 53 2.39 13.21 6.85
C SER A 53 2.05 11.72 6.82
N ASP A 54 1.35 11.22 5.80
CA ASP A 54 0.88 9.83 5.67
C ASP A 54 2.00 8.87 5.23
N ASN A 55 3.03 8.76 6.07
CA ASN A 55 4.25 8.01 5.79
C ASN A 55 4.29 6.62 6.46
N MET A 56 3.29 6.25 7.27
CA MET A 56 3.15 4.89 7.79
C MET A 56 2.19 4.10 6.92
N ILE A 57 2.70 3.17 6.12
CA ILE A 57 1.88 2.19 5.39
C ILE A 57 1.40 1.14 6.38
N THR A 58 0.08 0.90 6.42
CA THR A 58 -0.59 -0.02 7.35
C THR A 58 -1.20 -1.23 6.67
N SER A 59 -1.49 -1.13 5.36
CA SER A 59 -1.92 -2.26 4.56
C SER A 59 -1.63 -2.06 3.08
N VAL A 60 -1.53 -3.17 2.36
CA VAL A 60 -1.48 -3.23 0.90
C VAL A 60 -2.63 -4.09 0.44
N SER A 61 -3.36 -3.64 -0.58
CA SER A 61 -4.46 -4.40 -1.16
C SER A 61 -4.24 -4.65 -2.64
N THR A 62 -4.57 -5.84 -3.12
CA THR A 62 -4.49 -6.20 -4.54
C THR A 62 -5.57 -7.22 -4.90
N THR A 63 -5.73 -7.48 -6.19
CA THR A 63 -6.56 -8.56 -6.74
C THR A 63 -5.70 -9.42 -7.65
N PHE A 64 -6.26 -10.50 -8.23
CA PHE A 64 -5.53 -11.40 -9.11
C PHE A 64 -6.26 -11.61 -10.43
N GLY A 65 -5.54 -11.51 -11.54
CA GLY A 65 -6.09 -11.67 -12.89
C GLY A 65 -7.01 -10.52 -13.30
N THR A 66 -8.05 -10.81 -14.07
CA THR A 66 -8.98 -9.80 -14.59
C THR A 66 -10.38 -10.37 -14.74
N LEU A 67 -11.41 -9.53 -14.59
CA LEU A 67 -12.80 -9.89 -14.89
C LEU A 67 -13.02 -10.25 -16.36
N THR A 68 -12.17 -9.74 -17.27
CA THR A 68 -12.26 -10.04 -18.71
C THR A 68 -11.80 -11.46 -19.05
N GLN A 69 -11.00 -12.07 -18.17
CA GLN A 69 -10.45 -13.43 -18.32
C GLN A 69 -10.33 -14.12 -16.95
N PRO A 70 -11.45 -14.38 -16.26
CA PRO A 70 -11.43 -14.76 -14.85
C PRO A 70 -10.75 -16.12 -14.60
N THR A 71 -10.78 -17.02 -15.59
CA THR A 71 -10.22 -18.37 -15.48
C THR A 71 -8.72 -18.43 -15.79
N THR A 72 -8.09 -17.35 -16.26
CA THR A 72 -6.68 -17.35 -16.67
C THR A 72 -5.74 -16.72 -15.65
N SER A 73 -6.24 -16.32 -14.47
CA SER A 73 -5.41 -15.75 -13.39
C SER A 73 -4.25 -16.67 -12.99
N GLY A 74 -4.47 -17.98 -12.95
CA GLY A 74 -3.47 -18.96 -12.49
C GLY A 74 -3.28 -19.02 -10.98
N VAL A 75 -3.94 -18.14 -10.24
CA VAL A 75 -4.01 -18.16 -8.77
C VAL A 75 -5.19 -19.02 -8.34
N THR A 76 -5.01 -19.83 -7.30
CA THR A 76 -6.07 -20.65 -6.70
C THR A 76 -6.40 -20.18 -5.28
N PRO A 77 -7.64 -20.38 -4.79
CA PRO A 77 -7.97 -20.06 -3.40
C PRO A 77 -7.04 -20.77 -2.41
N GLY A 78 -6.51 -20.03 -1.45
CA GLY A 78 -5.55 -20.54 -0.46
C GLY A 78 -4.08 -20.51 -0.92
N GLN A 79 -3.81 -20.20 -2.20
CA GLN A 79 -2.46 -20.08 -2.71
C GLN A 79 -1.70 -18.93 -2.05
N ALA A 80 -0.46 -19.16 -1.67
CA ALA A 80 0.38 -18.14 -1.06
C ALA A 80 0.76 -17.06 -2.08
N PHE A 81 0.69 -15.81 -1.67
CA PHE A 81 1.22 -14.64 -2.36
C PHE A 81 1.93 -13.74 -1.35
N LYS A 82 2.74 -12.81 -1.85
CA LYS A 82 3.46 -11.85 -1.00
C LYS A 82 3.09 -10.43 -1.39
N VAL A 83 3.07 -9.54 -0.40
CA VAL A 83 3.04 -8.08 -0.59
C VAL A 83 4.29 -7.46 -0.03
N TYR A 84 4.69 -6.34 -0.62
CA TYR A 84 5.96 -5.70 -0.35
C TYR A 84 5.80 -4.19 -0.26
N VAL A 85 6.63 -3.56 0.55
CA VAL A 85 6.86 -2.12 0.56
C VAL A 85 8.36 -1.88 0.47
N TRP A 86 8.79 -1.10 -0.53
CA TRP A 86 10.17 -0.65 -0.69
C TRP A 86 10.27 0.86 -0.51
N LYS A 87 11.42 1.29 -0.03
CA LYS A 87 11.80 2.69 0.01
C LYS A 87 11.88 3.25 -1.40
N GLY A 88 11.50 4.51 -1.55
CA GLY A 88 11.67 5.24 -2.79
C GLY A 88 13.13 5.50 -3.14
N THR A 89 13.33 6.22 -4.24
CA THR A 89 14.65 6.71 -4.66
C THR A 89 14.71 8.24 -4.49
N PRO A 90 15.87 8.83 -4.17
CA PRO A 90 16.01 10.29 -4.06
C PRO A 90 15.61 11.04 -5.32
N THR A 91 15.79 10.44 -6.50
CA THR A 91 15.47 11.02 -7.81
C THR A 91 14.01 10.85 -8.20
N GLY A 92 13.24 10.06 -7.47
CA GLY A 92 11.87 9.73 -7.85
C GLY A 92 11.77 8.72 -9.00
N ALA A 93 12.90 8.18 -9.48
CA ALA A 93 12.98 7.34 -10.68
C ALA A 93 13.62 5.98 -10.38
N GLY A 94 13.09 4.94 -11.03
CA GLY A 94 13.62 3.57 -11.02
C GLY A 94 13.49 2.85 -9.69
N VAL A 95 13.53 1.51 -9.73
CA VAL A 95 13.40 0.63 -8.55
C VAL A 95 14.50 -0.45 -8.55
N ASP A 96 15.53 -0.25 -9.38
CA ASP A 96 16.55 -1.27 -9.72
C ASP A 96 17.49 -1.59 -8.55
N ALA A 97 17.63 -0.66 -7.59
CA ALA A 97 18.36 -0.85 -6.34
C ALA A 97 17.40 -0.67 -5.14
N PRO A 98 16.47 -1.61 -4.93
CA PRO A 98 15.41 -1.46 -3.95
C PRO A 98 15.96 -1.57 -2.52
N THR A 99 15.39 -0.80 -1.60
CA THR A 99 15.55 -1.07 -0.16
C THR A 99 14.22 -1.58 0.37
N LEU A 100 14.13 -2.87 0.67
CA LEU A 100 12.91 -3.47 1.22
C LEU A 100 12.67 -2.95 2.64
N LEU A 101 11.48 -2.42 2.89
CA LEU A 101 11.06 -1.93 4.20
C LEU A 101 10.21 -2.96 4.93
N ALA A 102 9.32 -3.65 4.22
CA ALA A 102 8.47 -4.67 4.78
C ALA A 102 8.01 -5.68 3.72
N GLN A 103 7.72 -6.90 4.17
CA GLN A 103 7.18 -8.01 3.39
C GLN A 103 6.17 -8.77 4.25
N VAL A 104 5.05 -9.18 3.67
CA VAL A 104 4.08 -10.09 4.31
C VAL A 104 3.63 -11.15 3.31
N THR A 105 3.60 -12.41 3.75
CA THR A 105 2.97 -13.51 3.01
C THR A 105 1.52 -13.66 3.46
N SER A 106 0.60 -13.84 2.52
CA SER A 106 -0.81 -14.12 2.76
C SER A 106 -1.31 -15.18 1.79
N ASN A 107 -2.55 -15.62 1.96
CA ASN A 107 -3.18 -16.62 1.09
C ASN A 107 -4.32 -15.96 0.30
N ALA A 108 -4.39 -16.22 -1.01
CA ALA A 108 -5.36 -15.62 -1.91
C ALA A 108 -6.79 -16.06 -1.54
N LEU A 109 -7.70 -15.10 -1.40
CA LEU A 109 -9.12 -15.36 -1.17
C LEU A 109 -9.82 -15.66 -2.49
N ALA A 110 -10.76 -16.60 -2.49
CA ALA A 110 -11.53 -16.92 -3.70
C ALA A 110 -12.22 -15.69 -4.30
N ALA A 111 -12.67 -14.76 -3.46
CA ALA A 111 -13.36 -13.55 -3.89
C ALA A 111 -12.46 -12.59 -4.68
N SER A 112 -11.13 -12.62 -4.50
CA SER A 112 -10.17 -11.72 -5.16
C SER A 112 -9.49 -12.33 -6.39
N ILE A 113 -9.93 -13.49 -6.88
CA ILE A 113 -9.31 -14.19 -8.01
C ILE A 113 -10.22 -14.09 -9.23
N GLY A 114 -9.68 -13.56 -10.33
CA GLY A 114 -10.45 -13.31 -11.55
C GLY A 114 -11.52 -12.24 -11.37
N THR A 115 -11.37 -11.38 -10.35
CA THR A 115 -12.31 -10.30 -10.03
C THR A 115 -11.58 -8.98 -9.83
N ASP A 116 -12.33 -7.90 -9.65
CA ASP A 116 -11.81 -6.60 -9.20
C ASP A 116 -12.04 -6.38 -7.68
N VAL A 117 -12.24 -7.46 -6.92
CA VAL A 117 -12.43 -7.39 -5.46
C VAL A 117 -11.05 -7.41 -4.79
N PHE A 118 -10.70 -6.30 -4.15
CA PHE A 118 -9.42 -6.16 -3.47
C PHE A 118 -9.35 -6.99 -2.18
N GLN A 119 -8.35 -7.84 -2.08
CA GLN A 119 -7.93 -8.44 -0.82
C GLN A 119 -6.91 -7.51 -0.13
N THR A 120 -7.18 -7.15 1.12
CA THR A 120 -6.29 -6.30 1.93
C THR A 120 -5.41 -7.15 2.84
N VAL A 121 -4.11 -6.85 2.86
CA VAL A 121 -3.11 -7.50 3.71
C VAL A 121 -2.48 -6.45 4.61
N SER A 122 -2.56 -6.65 5.93
CA SER A 122 -1.90 -5.77 6.90
C SER A 122 -0.39 -5.87 6.78
N ILE A 123 0.29 -4.72 6.69
CA ILE A 123 1.74 -4.61 6.61
C ILE A 123 2.14 -3.28 7.24
N ASN A 124 3.18 -3.26 8.07
CA ASN A 124 3.64 -2.03 8.72
C ASN A 124 4.98 -1.61 8.12
N ALA A 125 5.01 -0.45 7.45
CA ALA A 125 6.23 0.08 6.86
C ALA A 125 6.28 1.61 6.99
N LEU A 126 7.34 2.12 7.60
CA LEU A 126 7.56 3.56 7.73
C LEU A 126 8.42 4.07 6.58
N ILE A 127 7.89 5.01 5.80
CA ILE A 127 8.62 5.69 4.73
C ILE A 127 9.45 6.83 5.34
N THR A 128 10.77 6.76 5.19
CA THR A 128 11.70 7.79 5.70
C THR A 128 12.76 8.15 4.65
N GLY A 129 13.13 9.43 4.62
CA GLY A 129 14.23 9.94 3.80
C GLY A 129 13.95 10.00 2.29
N THR A 130 12.73 9.72 1.84
CA THR A 130 12.28 9.88 0.45
C THR A 130 10.84 10.39 0.41
N SER A 131 10.47 11.08 -0.67
CA SER A 131 9.10 11.55 -0.92
C SER A 131 8.26 10.55 -1.71
N ASN A 132 8.85 9.42 -2.10
CA ASN A 132 8.20 8.32 -2.80
C ASN A 132 8.49 6.97 -2.12
N PHE A 133 7.74 5.97 -2.54
CA PHE A 133 7.89 4.57 -2.16
C PHE A 133 7.32 3.67 -3.25
N PHE A 134 7.61 2.38 -3.18
CA PHE A 134 7.06 1.38 -4.07
C PHE A 134 6.29 0.36 -3.25
N ILE A 135 5.19 -0.13 -3.80
CA ILE A 135 4.50 -1.31 -3.31
C ILE A 135 4.44 -2.34 -4.42
N GLY A 136 4.37 -3.60 -4.05
CA GLY A 136 4.20 -4.66 -5.02
C GLY A 136 3.55 -5.88 -4.40
N ALA A 137 3.11 -6.77 -5.27
CA ALA A 137 2.71 -8.11 -4.91
C ALA A 137 3.34 -9.11 -5.86
N SER A 138 3.52 -10.34 -5.38
CA SER A 138 4.00 -11.45 -6.19
C SER A 138 3.29 -12.74 -5.86
N THR A 139 3.19 -13.62 -6.85
CA THR A 139 2.69 -14.97 -6.69
C THR A 139 3.38 -15.89 -7.69
N ASP A 140 3.48 -17.15 -7.30
CA ASP A 140 3.78 -18.21 -8.24
C ASP A 140 2.57 -18.42 -9.16
N HIS A 141 2.82 -18.83 -10.40
CA HIS A 141 1.79 -19.13 -11.37
C HIS A 141 2.32 -20.09 -12.44
N THR A 142 1.41 -20.82 -13.09
CA THR A 142 1.77 -21.77 -14.15
C THR A 142 1.87 -21.09 -15.51
N SER A 143 2.48 -21.77 -16.49
CA SER A 143 2.53 -21.29 -17.86
C SER A 143 1.14 -20.93 -18.40
N GLN A 144 1.09 -19.90 -19.26
CA GLN A 144 -0.14 -19.39 -19.87
C GLN A 144 -1.20 -18.88 -18.89
N THR A 145 -0.77 -18.44 -17.70
CA THR A 145 -1.63 -17.78 -16.72
C THR A 145 -1.09 -16.41 -16.35
N PHE A 146 -1.97 -15.50 -15.97
CA PHE A 146 -1.70 -14.07 -15.92
C PHE A 146 -2.23 -13.45 -14.61
N PRO A 147 -1.48 -13.58 -13.51
CA PRO A 147 -1.97 -13.21 -12.18
C PRO A 147 -2.01 -11.70 -11.92
N GLY A 148 -1.23 -10.89 -12.63
CA GLY A 148 -1.13 -9.45 -12.38
C GLY A 148 -2.30 -8.66 -12.96
N PRO A 149 -3.13 -8.00 -12.14
CA PRO A 149 -4.29 -7.24 -12.63
C PRO A 149 -3.89 -5.86 -13.18
N LEU A 150 -4.07 -5.64 -14.48
CA LEU A 150 -3.66 -4.41 -15.16
C LEU A 150 -4.86 -3.59 -15.63
N GLN A 151 -4.90 -2.32 -15.25
CA GLN A 151 -5.72 -1.31 -15.89
C GLN A 151 -4.94 -0.64 -17.01
N GLN A 152 -5.44 -0.74 -18.25
CA GLN A 152 -4.83 -0.17 -19.46
C GLN A 152 -5.52 1.10 -19.96
N THR A 153 -6.72 1.42 -19.47
CA THR A 153 -7.44 2.63 -19.86
C THR A 153 -7.42 3.65 -18.72
N GLY A 154 -6.75 4.78 -18.94
CA GLY A 154 -6.74 5.89 -18.00
C GLY A 154 -8.01 6.72 -18.15
N THR A 155 -8.73 6.97 -17.06
CA THR A 155 -9.94 7.80 -17.08
C THR A 155 -9.99 8.73 -15.86
N GLY A 156 -10.42 9.97 -16.08
CA GLY A 156 -10.61 10.97 -15.03
C GLY A 156 -9.37 11.13 -14.12
N PRO A 157 -9.52 10.95 -12.79
CA PRO A 157 -8.44 11.15 -11.83
C PRO A 157 -7.37 10.04 -11.85
N TYR A 158 -7.53 9.00 -12.67
CA TYR A 158 -6.61 7.85 -12.76
C TYR A 158 -6.00 7.75 -14.16
N PRO A 159 -5.16 8.70 -14.59
CA PRO A 159 -4.42 8.57 -15.84
C PRO A 159 -3.43 7.40 -15.76
N ILE A 160 -3.12 6.78 -16.91
CA ILE A 160 -2.03 5.81 -16.98
C ILE A 160 -0.72 6.57 -16.86
N LEU A 161 0.07 6.24 -15.83
CA LEU A 161 1.35 6.87 -15.56
C LEU A 161 2.47 5.85 -15.77
N ASP A 162 3.63 6.32 -16.21
CA ASP A 162 4.82 5.49 -16.37
C ASP A 162 5.53 5.28 -15.01
N LYS A 163 4.80 4.71 -14.06
CA LYS A 163 5.16 4.46 -12.65
C LYS A 163 4.89 3.01 -12.23
N SER A 164 4.96 2.10 -13.20
CA SER A 164 4.59 0.70 -13.04
C SER A 164 5.70 -0.19 -13.61
N TRP A 165 6.02 -1.27 -12.89
CA TRP A 165 7.04 -2.23 -13.26
C TRP A 165 6.53 -3.66 -13.11
N VAL A 166 7.20 -4.57 -13.82
CA VAL A 166 7.14 -6.01 -13.60
C VAL A 166 8.50 -6.50 -13.13
N ALA A 167 8.50 -7.54 -12.31
CA ALA A 167 9.68 -8.30 -11.98
C ALA A 167 9.28 -9.77 -11.77
N GLY A 168 10.24 -10.64 -11.52
CA GLY A 168 9.94 -12.04 -11.27
C GLY A 168 11.07 -13.00 -11.56
N SER A 169 10.72 -14.28 -11.65
CA SER A 169 11.62 -15.36 -11.99
C SER A 169 10.84 -16.44 -12.72
N SER A 170 11.46 -17.10 -13.71
CA SER A 170 10.88 -18.30 -14.32
C SER A 170 10.89 -19.51 -13.37
N THR A 171 11.55 -19.41 -12.23
CA THR A 171 11.56 -20.41 -11.17
C THR A 171 10.57 -20.05 -10.07
N LEU A 172 9.70 -20.99 -9.71
CA LEU A 172 8.73 -20.83 -8.62
C LEU A 172 9.43 -20.49 -7.30
N GLY A 173 8.88 -19.51 -6.57
CA GLY A 173 9.39 -19.06 -5.28
C GLY A 173 10.76 -18.35 -5.31
N ALA A 174 11.37 -18.16 -6.49
CA ALA A 174 12.74 -17.65 -6.61
C ALA A 174 12.83 -16.12 -6.78
N PHE A 175 11.72 -15.40 -6.73
CA PHE A 175 11.74 -13.94 -6.73
C PHE A 175 12.30 -13.43 -5.40
N ASP A 176 13.39 -12.65 -5.50
CA ASP A 176 14.03 -12.02 -4.35
C ASP A 176 13.67 -10.53 -4.28
N PRO A 177 12.85 -10.10 -3.29
CA PRO A 177 12.48 -8.70 -3.14
C PRO A 177 13.65 -7.79 -2.70
N ASN A 178 14.79 -8.35 -2.28
CA ASN A 178 16.00 -7.59 -1.96
C ASN A 178 16.93 -7.44 -3.17
N ASN A 179 16.68 -8.17 -4.25
CA ASN A 179 17.46 -8.11 -5.48
C ASN A 179 16.55 -8.24 -6.71
N LEU A 180 15.95 -7.11 -7.10
CA LEU A 180 15.03 -7.07 -8.25
C LEU A 180 15.73 -7.20 -9.61
N THR A 181 17.06 -7.21 -9.65
CA THR A 181 17.83 -7.47 -10.88
C THR A 181 18.02 -8.96 -11.18
N GLY A 182 17.71 -9.84 -10.22
CA GLY A 182 17.74 -11.28 -10.42
C GLY A 182 16.55 -11.82 -11.22
N GLY A 183 16.64 -13.08 -11.68
CA GLY A 183 15.57 -13.74 -12.44
C GLY A 183 15.35 -13.11 -13.81
N ILE A 184 14.13 -12.64 -14.09
CA ILE A 184 13.82 -11.90 -15.32
C ILE A 184 14.24 -10.43 -15.24
N GLY A 185 14.76 -10.00 -14.08
CA GLY A 185 15.06 -8.61 -13.77
C GLY A 185 13.80 -7.78 -13.50
N ILE A 186 14.01 -6.48 -13.33
CA ILE A 186 12.96 -5.50 -13.19
C ILE A 186 12.84 -4.68 -14.46
N LEU A 187 11.63 -4.63 -14.99
CA LEU A 187 11.35 -3.99 -16.26
C LEU A 187 10.20 -3.03 -16.07
N LYS A 188 10.38 -1.80 -16.55
CA LYS A 188 9.29 -0.84 -16.61
C LYS A 188 8.21 -1.36 -17.54
N ASN A 189 6.94 -1.19 -17.21
CA ASN A 189 5.84 -1.68 -18.04
C ASN A 189 5.98 -1.19 -19.50
N SER A 190 6.29 0.09 -19.68
CA SER A 190 6.49 0.69 -21.00
C SER A 190 7.62 0.06 -21.81
N ALA A 191 8.66 -0.46 -21.15
CA ALA A 191 9.79 -1.13 -21.81
C ALA A 191 9.42 -2.54 -22.33
N VAL A 192 8.36 -3.15 -21.80
CA VAL A 192 7.86 -4.46 -22.24
C VAL A 192 6.55 -4.34 -23.04
N GLY A 193 6.23 -3.15 -23.55
CA GLY A 193 5.03 -2.91 -24.35
C GLY A 193 3.73 -2.92 -23.54
N LEU A 194 3.81 -2.87 -22.21
CA LEU A 194 2.66 -2.74 -21.33
C LEU A 194 2.44 -1.26 -21.00
N SER A 195 1.21 -0.80 -21.16
CA SER A 195 0.78 0.50 -20.66
C SER A 195 -0.35 0.28 -19.69
N GLY A 196 -0.15 0.65 -18.43
CA GLY A 196 -1.18 0.50 -17.42
C GLY A 196 -0.72 0.70 -15.98
N ASN A 197 -1.73 0.85 -15.11
CA ASN A 197 -1.58 0.88 -13.67
C ASN A 197 -1.99 -0.48 -13.10
N TRP A 198 -1.24 -0.97 -12.12
CA TRP A 198 -1.60 -2.21 -11.44
C TRP A 198 -2.74 -1.96 -10.47
N LEU A 199 -3.67 -2.91 -10.33
CA LEU A 199 -4.67 -2.89 -9.24
C LEU A 199 -3.98 -3.31 -7.93
N ILE A 200 -3.17 -2.40 -7.41
CA ILE A 200 -2.51 -2.50 -6.12
C ILE A 200 -2.54 -1.13 -5.43
N ARG A 201 -2.93 -1.12 -4.16
CA ARG A 201 -3.14 0.09 -3.38
C ARG A 201 -2.52 -0.06 -2.01
N ALA A 202 -2.24 1.06 -1.37
CA ALA A 202 -1.77 1.08 0.01
C ALA A 202 -2.65 1.99 0.86
N GLN A 203 -2.95 1.56 2.09
CA GLN A 203 -3.50 2.45 3.10
C GLN A 203 -2.36 2.96 3.97
N ALA A 204 -2.42 4.24 4.29
CA ALA A 204 -1.46 4.90 5.14
C ALA A 204 -2.12 5.75 6.21
N SER A 205 -1.35 6.05 7.24
CA SER A 205 -1.74 6.98 8.29
C SER A 205 -0.56 7.87 8.67
N PRO A 206 -0.83 9.04 9.27
CA PRO A 206 0.24 9.84 9.84
C PRO A 206 0.90 9.12 11.00
N VAL A 207 2.23 9.22 11.10
CA VAL A 207 2.90 8.88 12.35
C VAL A 207 2.47 9.91 13.41
N PRO A 208 1.98 9.48 14.59
CA PRO A 208 1.64 10.42 15.66
C PRO A 208 2.86 11.23 16.06
N GLU A 209 2.82 12.55 15.88
CA GLU A 209 3.92 13.42 16.30
C GLU A 209 4.03 13.45 17.84
N PRO A 210 5.25 13.48 18.40
CA PRO A 210 5.47 13.43 19.85
C PRO A 210 4.80 14.58 20.62
N MET A 211 4.54 15.73 19.99
CA MET A 211 3.84 16.84 20.65
C MET A 211 2.35 16.58 20.89
N SER A 212 1.71 15.72 20.08
CA SER A 212 0.31 15.32 20.29
C SER A 212 0.15 14.48 21.56
N MET A 213 1.16 13.68 21.90
CA MET A 213 1.22 12.95 23.17
C MET A 213 1.45 13.87 24.37
N ALA A 214 2.30 14.90 24.21
CA ALA A 214 2.57 15.88 25.26
C ALA A 214 1.32 16.71 25.61
N ALA A 215 0.51 17.11 24.63
CA ALA A 215 -0.74 17.84 24.88
C ALA A 215 -1.75 17.02 25.71
N ILE A 216 -1.85 15.70 25.46
CA ILE A 216 -2.71 14.80 26.24
C ILE A 216 -2.18 14.66 27.68
N ALA A 217 -0.87 14.48 27.85
CA ALA A 217 -0.24 14.38 29.16
C ALA A 217 -0.36 15.69 29.98
N MET A 218 -0.19 16.84 29.33
CA MET A 218 -0.34 18.16 29.97
C MET A 218 -1.80 18.48 30.32
N GLY A 219 -2.77 18.04 29.51
CA GLY A 219 -4.20 18.18 29.82
C GLY A 219 -4.63 17.40 31.06
N ILE A 220 -4.13 16.17 31.24
CA ILE A 220 -4.36 15.35 32.44
C ILE A 220 -3.64 15.96 33.66
N GLY A 221 -2.41 16.44 33.49
CA GLY A 221 -1.65 17.11 34.55
C GLY A 221 -2.34 18.38 35.09
N ALA A 222 -2.87 19.22 34.19
CA ALA A 222 -3.60 20.42 34.56
C ALA A 222 -4.92 20.11 35.30
N LEU A 223 -5.62 19.03 34.92
CA LEU A 223 -6.84 18.60 35.59
C LEU A 223 -6.56 18.02 37.00
N ALA A 224 -5.44 17.32 37.19
CA ALA A 224 -4.99 16.80 38.48
C ALA A 224 -4.57 17.91 39.45
N LEU A 225 -3.87 18.95 38.96
CA LEU A 225 -3.46 20.10 39.76
C LEU A 225 -4.67 20.95 40.20
N ARG A 226 -5.72 21.06 39.38
CA ARG A 226 -6.93 21.84 39.72
C ARG A 226 -7.80 21.19 40.80
N ARG A 227 -7.69 19.87 41.02
CA ARG A 227 -8.38 19.15 42.12
C ARG A 227 -7.68 19.29 43.47
N ARG A 228 -6.38 19.59 43.51
CA ARG A 228 -5.62 19.73 44.77
C ARG A 228 -5.85 21.06 45.48
N ASN A 229 -6.18 22.13 44.76
CA ASN A 229 -6.38 23.47 45.34
C ASN A 229 -7.80 23.75 45.90
N LYS A 230 -8.66 22.72 46.03
CA LYS A 230 -9.99 22.86 46.66
C LYS A 230 -10.06 22.29 48.09
N LYS A 231 -8.92 21.95 48.69
CA LYS A 231 -8.80 21.55 50.09
C LYS A 231 -7.81 22.48 50.81
N ALA A 232 -8.22 23.72 51.01
CA ALA A 232 -7.67 24.66 51.97
C ALA A 232 -8.82 25.54 52.45
#